data_AF-A0A0D6QDK6-F1
#
_entry.id   AF-A0A0D6QDK6-F1
#
_cell.length_a   1.000
_cell.length_b   1.000
_cell.length_c   1.000
_cell.angle_alpha   90.00
_cell.angle_beta   90.00
_cell.angle_gamma   90.00
#
_symmetry.space_group_name_H-M   'P 1'
#
loop_
_entity.id
_entity.type
_entity.pdbx_description
1 polymer ?
#
loop_
_entity_poly.entity_id
_entity_poly.type
_entity_poly.pdbx_seq_one_letter_code
_entity_poly.pdbx_strand_id
1 'polypeptide(L)'
;MPKLRLLMSLEASAFLAAALVHAGILVGGYEHPKARVAETVIALVLLAGVGWSLLRPDRSRRAAVASQGFALLGTLVGLFTIALGVGPRTAPDLAFHAGILAVLTAGLLAALRARPAVTRAA
;
A
#
# COMPACT_ATOMS: atom_id res chain seq x y z
N MET A 1 1.89 -17.59 -1.39
CA MET A 1 1.47 -16.96 -2.66
C MET A 1 2.49 -15.89 -3.07
N PRO A 2 3.54 -16.23 -3.83
CA PRO A 2 4.67 -15.33 -4.08
C PRO A 2 4.27 -14.05 -4.83
N LYS A 3 3.34 -14.14 -5.78
CA LYS A 3 2.82 -12.97 -6.51
C LYS A 3 2.17 -11.92 -5.60
N LEU A 4 1.36 -12.35 -4.62
CA LEU A 4 0.74 -11.41 -3.67
C LEU A 4 1.77 -10.76 -2.75
N ARG A 5 2.79 -11.51 -2.32
CA ARG A 5 3.89 -10.97 -1.53
C ARG A 5 4.66 -9.91 -2.31
N LEU A 6 4.98 -10.20 -3.56
CA LEU A 6 5.66 -9.25 -4.44
C LEU A 6 4.85 -7.95 -4.60
N LEU A 7 3.55 -8.04 -4.87
CA LEU A 7 2.69 -6.86 -5.00
C LEU A 7 2.69 -6.01 -3.72
N MET A 8 2.42 -6.63 -2.56
CA MET A 8 2.46 -5.93 -1.28
C MET A 8 3.84 -5.30 -0.99
N SER A 9 4.93 -5.98 -1.34
CA SER A 9 6.30 -5.46 -1.15
C SER A 9 6.58 -4.26 -2.06
N LEU A 10 6.13 -4.29 -3.32
CA LEU A 10 6.29 -3.18 -4.26
C LEU A 10 5.50 -1.95 -3.80
N GLU A 11 4.25 -2.13 -3.40
CA GLU A 11 3.40 -1.06 -2.88
C GLU A 11 3.96 -0.48 -1.57
N ALA A 12 4.40 -1.34 -0.65
CA ALA A 12 5.04 -0.90 0.60
C ALA A 12 6.28 -0.05 0.32
N SER A 13 7.11 -0.49 -0.64
CA SER A 13 8.29 0.26 -1.07
C SER A 13 7.92 1.61 -1.69
N ALA A 14 6.85 1.65 -2.49
CA ALA A 14 6.35 2.88 -3.09
C ALA A 14 5.86 3.89 -2.04
N PHE A 15 5.07 3.45 -1.06
CA PHE A 15 4.64 4.30 0.06
C PHE A 15 5.80 4.73 0.95
N LEU A 16 6.78 3.86 1.18
CA LEU A 16 7.97 4.24 1.94
C LEU A 16 8.79 5.30 1.20
N ALA A 17 8.96 5.16 -0.12
CA ALA A 17 9.63 6.17 -0.93
C ALA A 17 8.88 7.51 -0.89
N ALA A 18 7.55 7.50 -1.04
CA ALA A 18 6.73 8.71 -0.90
C ALA A 18 6.88 9.34 0.49
N ALA A 19 6.84 8.54 1.56
CA ALA A 19 7.01 9.03 2.92
C ALA A 19 8.39 9.68 3.13
N LEU A 20 9.44 9.14 2.51
CA LEU A 20 10.78 9.72 2.55
C LEU A 20 10.90 11.00 1.70
N VAL A 21 10.15 11.14 0.60
CA VAL A 21 10.02 12.41 -0.12
C VAL A 21 9.33 13.45 0.76
N HIS A 22 8.20 13.11 1.38
CA HIS A 22 7.50 14.01 2.29
C HIS A 22 8.23 14.26 3.62
N ALA A 23 9.27 13.49 3.92
CA ALA A 23 10.22 13.75 5.01
C ALA A 23 11.36 14.70 4.59
N GLY A 24 11.49 15.04 3.30
CA GLY A 24 12.61 15.81 2.76
C GLY A 24 13.91 15.01 2.64
N ILE A 25 13.84 13.67 2.70
CA ILE A 25 15.01 12.79 2.69
C ILE A 25 15.42 12.40 1.27
N LEU A 26 14.47 12.00 0.42
CA LEU A 26 14.78 11.62 -0.97
C LEU A 26 14.80 12.81 -1.91
N VAL A 27 13.85 13.73 -1.76
CA VAL A 27 13.70 14.93 -2.58
C VAL A 27 13.19 16.05 -1.67
N GLY A 28 13.87 17.20 -1.67
CA GLY A 28 13.44 18.38 -0.90
C GLY A 28 12.39 19.22 -1.63
N GLY A 29 11.68 20.07 -0.88
CA GLY A 29 10.65 20.98 -1.41
C GLY A 29 9.24 20.36 -1.54
N TYR A 30 9.07 19.12 -1.08
CA TYR A 30 7.80 18.38 -1.04
C TYR A 30 7.41 17.95 0.37
N GLU A 31 8.02 18.53 1.40
CA GLU A 31 7.83 18.14 2.79
C GLU A 31 6.37 18.33 3.22
N HIS A 32 5.75 17.28 3.75
CA HIS A 32 4.37 17.35 4.21
C HIS A 32 4.14 16.39 5.40
N PRO A 33 4.17 16.87 6.65
CA PRO A 33 4.17 16.01 7.84
C PRO A 33 2.99 15.04 7.91
N LYS A 34 1.79 15.47 7.50
CA LYS A 34 0.59 14.63 7.51
C LYS A 34 0.65 13.52 6.45
N ALA A 35 1.20 13.83 5.26
CA ALA A 35 1.32 12.85 4.18
C ALA A 35 2.38 11.80 4.56
N ARG A 36 3.54 12.26 5.04
CA ARG A 36 4.59 11.39 5.60
C ARG A 36 4.05 10.39 6.61
N VAL A 37 3.24 10.84 7.57
CA VAL A 37 2.65 9.95 8.59
C VAL A 37 1.70 8.94 7.96
N ALA A 38 0.76 9.41 7.12
CA ALA A 38 -0.22 8.54 6.49
C ALA A 38 0.43 7.45 5.63
N GLU A 39 1.38 7.83 4.78
CA GLU A 39 2.10 6.90 3.89
C GLU A 39 2.99 5.94 4.68
N THR A 40 3.66 6.40 5.74
CA THR A 40 4.44 5.52 6.62
C THR A 40 3.54 4.46 7.25
N VAL A 41 2.36 4.86 7.76
CA VAL A 41 1.41 3.92 8.36
C VAL A 41 0.95 2.89 7.32
N ILE A 42 0.62 3.32 6.10
CA ILE A 42 0.22 2.42 5.01
C ILE A 42 1.36 1.44 4.66
N ALA A 43 2.59 1.94 4.50
CA ALA A 43 3.76 1.12 4.21
C ALA A 43 3.97 0.05 5.29
N LEU A 44 3.90 0.43 6.57
CA LEU A 44 4.05 -0.50 7.69
C LEU A 44 2.94 -1.56 7.72
N VAL A 45 1.70 -1.21 7.41
CA VAL A 45 0.59 -2.18 7.32
C VAL A 45 0.80 -3.17 6.17
N LEU A 46 1.29 -2.71 5.01
CA LEU A 46 1.63 -3.60 3.89
C LEU A 46 2.80 -4.53 4.24
N LEU A 47 3.86 -4.02 4.87
CA LEU A 47 4.99 -4.83 5.37
C LEU A 47 4.54 -5.85 6.42
N ALA A 48 3.66 -5.47 7.33
CA ALA A 48 3.06 -6.40 8.29
C ALA A 48 2.25 -7.49 7.57
N GLY A 49 1.52 -7.14 6.50
CA GLY A 49 0.86 -8.10 5.62
C GLY A 49 1.82 -9.08 4.96
N VAL A 50 2.96 -8.59 4.45
CA VAL A 50 4.04 -9.43 3.90
C VAL A 50 4.58 -10.37 4.98
N GLY A 51 4.96 -9.85 6.14
CA GLY A 51 5.49 -10.61 7.27
C GLY A 51 4.52 -11.69 7.73
N TRP A 52 3.25 -11.35 7.92
CA TRP A 52 2.21 -12.32 8.28
C TRP A 52 2.04 -13.41 7.23
N SER A 53 2.05 -13.04 5.95
CA SER A 53 1.94 -14.01 4.86
C SER A 53 3.14 -14.97 4.80
N LEU A 54 4.34 -14.54 5.22
CA LEU A 54 5.54 -15.37 5.30
C LEU A 54 5.42 -16.35 6.47
N LEU A 55 5.02 -15.85 7.65
CA LEU A 55 4.86 -16.65 8.88
C LEU A 55 3.70 -17.64 8.80
N ARG A 56 2.63 -17.30 8.08
CA ARG A 56 1.41 -18.11 7.91
C ARG A 56 1.03 -18.22 6.43
N PRO A 57 1.72 -19.07 5.65
CA PRO A 57 1.49 -19.19 4.20
C PRO A 57 0.04 -19.54 3.83
N ASP A 58 -0.63 -20.36 4.66
CA ASP A 58 -2.05 -20.73 4.56
C ASP A 58 -2.99 -19.51 4.66
N ARG A 59 -2.58 -18.47 5.39
CA ARG A 59 -3.34 -17.22 5.57
C ARG A 59 -2.87 -16.10 4.65
N SER A 60 -1.98 -16.37 3.69
CA SER A 60 -1.43 -15.34 2.77
C SER A 60 -2.51 -14.50 2.11
N ARG A 61 -3.61 -15.14 1.67
CA ARG A 61 -4.73 -14.45 1.04
C ARG A 61 -5.40 -13.46 1.98
N ARG A 62 -5.66 -13.87 3.23
CA ARG A 62 -6.31 -13.02 4.24
C ARG A 62 -5.43 -11.83 4.59
N ALA A 63 -4.12 -12.07 4.77
CA ALA A 63 -3.15 -10.99 5.01
C ALA A 63 -3.17 -9.99 3.86
N ALA A 64 -3.09 -10.46 2.61
CA ALA A 64 -3.10 -9.61 1.43
C ALA A 64 -4.40 -8.80 1.30
N VAL A 65 -5.57 -9.42 1.45
CA VAL A 65 -6.86 -8.70 1.38
C VAL A 65 -6.93 -7.61 2.46
N ALA A 66 -6.51 -7.92 3.70
CA ALA A 66 -6.58 -6.97 4.81
C ALA A 66 -5.63 -5.78 4.60
N SER A 67 -4.36 -6.04 4.28
CA SER A 67 -3.36 -4.97 4.12
C SER A 67 -3.61 -4.13 2.87
N GLN A 68 -3.97 -4.76 1.75
CA GLN A 68 -4.35 -4.06 0.51
C GLN A 68 -5.62 -3.23 0.70
N GLY A 69 -6.64 -3.79 1.36
CA GLY A 69 -7.87 -3.06 1.66
C GLY A 69 -7.63 -1.84 2.54
N PHE A 70 -6.79 -1.99 3.58
CA PHE A 70 -6.37 -0.87 4.42
C PHE A 70 -5.62 0.20 3.62
N ALA A 71 -4.63 -0.22 2.82
CA ALA A 71 -3.84 0.69 2.00
C ALA A 71 -4.71 1.44 0.98
N LEU A 72 -5.63 0.75 0.29
CA LEU A 72 -6.56 1.33 -0.66
C LEU A 72 -7.48 2.36 0.03
N LEU A 73 -8.09 2.00 1.16
CA LEU A 73 -8.95 2.92 1.91
C LEU A 73 -8.17 4.14 2.42
N GLY A 74 -6.97 3.92 2.98
CA GLY A 74 -6.10 5.00 3.46
C GLY A 74 -5.71 5.95 2.33
N THR A 75 -5.42 5.43 1.14
CA THR A 75 -5.10 6.23 -0.05
C THR A 75 -6.31 7.03 -0.53
N LEU A 76 -7.50 6.43 -0.54
CA LEU A 76 -8.75 7.12 -0.89
C LEU A 76 -9.07 8.26 0.09
N VAL A 77 -8.85 8.04 1.39
CA VAL A 77 -8.95 9.10 2.40
C VAL A 77 -7.94 10.20 2.14
N GLY A 78 -6.67 9.85 1.85
CA GLY A 78 -5.64 10.80 1.46
C GLY A 78 -6.07 11.65 0.26
N LEU A 79 -6.51 11.02 -0.84
CA LEU A 79 -6.97 11.70 -2.04
C LEU A 79 -8.19 12.60 -1.77
N PHE A 80 -9.13 12.15 -0.94
CA PHE A 80 -10.26 12.97 -0.51
C PHE A 80 -9.79 14.23 0.24
N THR A 81 -8.81 14.11 1.15
CA THR A 81 -8.26 15.28 1.86
C THR A 81 -7.49 16.22 0.93
N ILE A 82 -6.81 15.70 -0.11
CA ILE A 82 -6.17 16.49 -1.17
C ILE A 82 -7.24 17.27 -1.96
N ALA A 83 -8.36 16.63 -2.32
CA ALA A 83 -9.46 17.28 -3.02
C ALA A 83 -10.09 18.42 -2.20
N LEU A 84 -10.10 18.30 -0.87
CA LEU A 84 -10.51 19.35 0.06
C LEU A 84 -9.43 20.43 0.31
N GLY A 85 -8.25 20.31 -0.31
CA GLY A 85 -7.17 21.28 -0.21
C GLY A 85 -6.28 21.16 1.03
N VAL A 86 -6.37 20.05 1.78
CA VAL A 86 -5.55 19.80 2.99
C VAL A 86 -4.20 19.16 2.65
N GLY A 87 -4.10 18.46 1.52
CA GLY A 87 -2.88 17.78 1.08
C GLY A 87 -2.16 18.49 -0.07
N PRO A 88 -0.94 18.03 -0.42
CA PRO A 88 -0.19 18.53 -1.57
C PRO A 88 -0.99 18.34 -2.86
N ARG A 89 -0.92 19.32 -3.77
CA ARG A 89 -1.58 19.26 -5.10
C ARG A 89 -0.58 19.41 -6.24
N THR A 90 0.62 18.89 -6.05
CA THR A 90 1.66 18.92 -7.07
C THR A 90 1.39 17.86 -8.12
N ALA A 91 1.81 18.09 -9.37
CA ALA A 91 1.69 17.10 -10.43
C ALA A 91 2.28 15.71 -10.08
N PRO A 92 3.51 15.61 -9.51
CA PRO A 92 4.06 14.31 -9.12
C PRO A 92 3.26 13.62 -8.01
N ASP A 93 2.72 14.37 -7.05
CA ASP A 93 1.88 13.83 -5.98
C ASP A 93 0.59 13.21 -6.52
N LEU A 94 -0.09 13.92 -7.43
CA LEU A 94 -1.32 13.42 -8.05
C LEU A 94 -1.05 12.20 -8.95
N ALA A 95 0.06 12.21 -9.69
CA ALA A 95 0.47 11.08 -10.52
C ALA A 95 0.79 9.84 -9.67
N PHE A 96 1.48 10.03 -8.54
CA PHE A 96 1.75 8.95 -7.59
C PHE A 96 0.45 8.36 -7.05
N HIS A 97 -0.47 9.19 -6.55
CA HIS A 97 -1.76 8.73 -6.01
C HIS A 97 -2.60 7.98 -7.06
N ALA A 98 -2.67 8.48 -8.30
CA ALA A 98 -3.39 7.79 -9.37
C ALA A 98 -2.77 6.42 -9.70
N GLY A 99 -1.43 6.38 -9.82
CA GLY A 99 -0.70 5.14 -10.10
C GLY A 99 -0.84 4.11 -8.99
N ILE A 100 -0.63 4.51 -7.73
CA ILE A 100 -0.70 3.59 -6.60
C ILE A 100 -2.12 3.07 -6.36
N LEU A 101 -3.16 3.89 -6.61
CA LEU A 101 -4.56 3.42 -6.56
C LEU A 101 -4.83 2.32 -7.58
N ALA A 102 -4.31 2.44 -8.80
CA ALA A 102 -4.45 1.40 -9.82
C ALA A 102 -3.74 0.11 -9.39
N VAL A 103 -2.53 0.21 -8.85
CA VAL A 103 -1.74 -0.94 -8.37
C VAL A 103 -2.43 -1.62 -7.18
N LEU A 104 -2.85 -0.87 -6.16
CA LEU A 104 -3.57 -1.40 -4.99
C LEU A 104 -4.89 -2.06 -5.39
N THR A 105 -5.63 -1.47 -6.32
CA THR A 105 -6.86 -2.07 -6.84
C THR A 105 -6.57 -3.40 -7.53
N ALA A 106 -5.55 -3.44 -8.39
CA ALA A 106 -5.12 -4.68 -9.04
C ALA A 106 -4.64 -5.74 -8.02
N GLY A 107 -3.88 -5.32 -7.00
CA GLY A 107 -3.40 -6.17 -5.92
C GLY A 107 -4.52 -6.76 -5.07
N LEU A 108 -5.50 -5.94 -4.69
CA LEU A 108 -6.69 -6.39 -3.98
C LEU A 108 -7.52 -7.35 -4.82
N LEU A 109 -7.78 -7.04 -6.10
CA LEU A 109 -8.50 -7.93 -7.00
C LEU A 109 -7.76 -9.27 -7.18
N ALA A 110 -6.43 -9.24 -7.32
CA ALA A 110 -5.62 -10.45 -7.40
C ALA A 110 -5.74 -11.29 -6.11
N ALA A 111 -5.70 -10.66 -4.93
CA ALA A 111 -5.87 -11.33 -3.65
C ALA A 111 -7.27 -11.94 -3.50
N LEU A 112 -8.31 -11.21 -3.89
CA LEU A 112 -9.70 -11.69 -3.84
C LEU A 112 -9.93 -12.89 -4.75
N ARG A 113 -9.33 -12.89 -5.95
CA ARG A 113 -9.41 -13.98 -6.94
C ARG A 113 -8.52 -15.17 -6.62
N ALA A 114 -7.50 -14.99 -5.78
CA ALA A 114 -6.59 -16.06 -5.41
C ALA A 114 -7.34 -17.17 -4.64
N ARG A 115 -7.22 -18.41 -5.08
CA ARG A 115 -7.77 -19.56 -4.36
C ARG A 115 -6.73 -20.07 -3.35
N PRO A 116 -7.10 -20.29 -2.07
CA PRO A 116 -6.22 -20.97 -1.13
C PRO A 116 -5.80 -22.32 -1.73
N ALA A 117 -4.53 -22.69 -1.56
CA ALA A 117 -4.13 -24.05 -1.88
C ALA A 117 -4.97 -24.97 -1.00
N VAL A 118 -5.73 -25.88 -1.60
CA VAL A 118 -6.43 -26.93 -0.84
C VAL A 118 -5.32 -27.78 -0.25
N THR A 119 -5.12 -27.67 1.07
CA THR A 119 -4.29 -28.62 1.80
C THR A 119 -5.01 -29.96 1.70
N ARG A 120 -4.57 -30.84 0.80
CA ARG A 120 -4.94 -32.26 0.90
C ARG A 120 -4.34 -32.75 2.20
N ALA A 121 -5.17 -33.01 3.19
CA ALA A 121 -4.76 -33.81 4.33
C ALA A 121 -4.34 -35.18 3.78
N ALA A 122 -3.07 -35.54 4.01
CA ALA A 122 -2.57 -36.89 3.82
C ALA A 122 -2.91 -37.72 5.05
#